data_AF-A0A1G2IYG9-F1
#
_entry.id   AF-A0A1G2IYG9-F1
#
_cell.length_a   1.000
_cell.length_b   1.000
_cell.length_c   1.000
_cell.angle_alpha   90.00
_cell.angle_beta   90.00
_cell.angle_gamma   90.00
#
_symmetry.space_group_name_H-M   'P 1'
#
loop_
_entity.id
_entity.type
_entity.pdbx_description
1 polymer ?
#
loop_
_entity_poly.entity_id
_entity_poly.type
_entity_poly.pdbx_seq_one_letter_code
_entity_poly.pdbx_strand_id
1 'polypeptide(L)'
;MSLEKIEKADKLIKEGKAGQAVALIKEAIKESPNDPFYYYLLGTARIKSARLFLAKEAFLKANELLPRNAENLRALGWSKIMLDEIEEGRKDLREAISLDLMNYFAYADLAMSYFNYFDFKEGMDWLNRAIALSPKDPFILQNLKIAKEMQKQFSKVSEKQLEKMRKEKSNPNMQRAFRLSLLEQYSNRKALTRDEAEEMQKESRFNGVSASIVTDKQQEALTLENKSDKQKLKEFIKRRKEIEEELQEMLDERKSKFDLNYIKKIIYNEQDDDCLMQVVSIFDRGGDASELDNILEIVNDAWNYFPHKCLGGLCPMEKIVKENKHRRI
;
A
#
# COMPACT_ATOMS: atom_id res chain seq x y z
N MET A 1 9.62 7.46 -15.47
CA MET A 1 8.32 7.62 -14.78
C MET A 1 8.44 7.21 -13.32
N SER A 2 8.91 5.99 -13.01
CA SER A 2 9.23 5.53 -11.65
C SER A 2 10.16 6.46 -10.84
N LEU A 3 11.26 6.94 -11.42
CA LEU A 3 12.22 7.83 -10.71
C LEU A 3 11.58 9.13 -10.21
N GLU A 4 10.80 9.81 -11.06
CA GLU A 4 10.09 11.05 -10.70
C GLU A 4 9.07 10.82 -9.57
N LYS A 5 8.36 9.68 -9.59
CA LYS A 5 7.43 9.30 -8.52
C LYS A 5 8.16 9.10 -7.19
N ILE A 6 9.35 8.51 -7.23
CA ILE A 6 10.16 8.23 -6.04
C ILE A 6 10.78 9.50 -5.47
N GLU A 7 11.27 10.42 -6.31
CA GLU A 7 11.74 11.73 -5.86
C GLU A 7 10.62 12.54 -5.19
N LYS A 8 9.43 12.53 -5.78
CA LYS A 8 8.23 13.14 -5.19
C LYS A 8 7.84 12.47 -3.87
N ALA A 9 7.90 11.15 -3.80
CA ALA A 9 7.61 10.39 -2.58
C ALA A 9 8.60 10.73 -1.45
N ASP A 10 9.90 10.78 -1.74
CA ASP A 10 10.93 11.17 -0.77
C ASP A 10 10.73 12.60 -0.24
N LYS A 11 10.37 13.53 -1.14
CA LYS A 11 9.99 14.89 -0.73
C LYS A 11 8.78 14.90 0.20
N LEU A 12 7.73 14.14 -0.12
CA LEU A 12 6.54 14.02 0.74
C LEU A 12 6.88 13.43 2.12
N ILE A 13 7.78 12.44 2.17
CA ILE A 13 8.29 11.85 3.42
C ILE A 13 8.98 12.93 4.28
N LYS A 14 9.83 13.75 3.67
CA LYS A 14 10.54 14.86 4.35
C LYS A 14 9.59 15.96 4.84
N GLU A 15 8.53 16.25 4.09
CA GLU A 15 7.48 17.21 4.46
C GLU A 15 6.48 16.67 5.52
N GLY A 16 6.65 15.43 6.00
CA GLY A 16 5.73 14.82 6.96
C GLY A 16 4.41 14.31 6.35
N LYS A 17 4.29 14.31 5.01
CA LYS A 17 3.15 13.78 4.24
C LYS A 17 3.35 12.32 3.86
N ALA A 18 3.92 11.53 4.76
CA ALA A 18 4.38 10.16 4.47
C ALA A 18 3.27 9.22 3.96
N GLY A 19 2.02 9.35 4.41
CA GLY A 19 0.93 8.52 3.90
C GLY A 19 0.56 8.79 2.44
N GLN A 20 0.80 10.00 1.91
CA GLN A 20 0.63 10.29 0.48
C GLN A 20 1.78 9.69 -0.34
N ALA A 21 2.99 9.64 0.24
CA ALA A 21 4.13 9.00 -0.42
C ALA A 21 3.90 7.51 -0.68
N VAL A 22 3.16 6.82 0.20
CA VAL A 22 2.84 5.38 0.06
C VAL A 22 2.18 5.08 -1.27
N ALA A 23 1.23 5.91 -1.73
CA ALA A 23 0.52 5.70 -2.98
C ALA A 23 1.47 5.75 -4.19
N LEU A 24 2.28 6.82 -4.29
CA LEU A 24 3.29 6.98 -5.34
C LEU A 24 4.32 5.84 -5.36
N ILE A 25 4.75 5.38 -4.18
CA ILE A 25 5.71 4.26 -4.08
C ILE A 25 5.05 2.96 -4.55
N LYS A 26 3.79 2.71 -4.20
CA LYS A 26 3.04 1.53 -4.68
C LYS A 26 2.89 1.54 -6.19
N GLU A 27 2.68 2.70 -6.81
CA GLU A 27 2.72 2.83 -8.27
C GLU A 27 4.11 2.51 -8.85
N ALA A 28 5.19 3.05 -8.28
CA ALA A 28 6.55 2.77 -8.73
C ALA A 28 6.90 1.27 -8.63
N ILE A 29 6.42 0.59 -7.58
CA ILE A 29 6.54 -0.86 -7.42
C ILE A 29 5.80 -1.62 -8.52
N LYS A 30 4.62 -1.16 -8.97
CA LYS A 30 3.92 -1.81 -10.11
C LYS A 30 4.76 -1.74 -11.39
N GLU A 31 5.49 -0.64 -11.59
CA GLU A 31 6.37 -0.45 -12.75
C GLU A 31 7.67 -1.26 -12.64
N SER A 32 8.22 -1.42 -11.44
CA SER A 32 9.47 -2.16 -11.21
C SER A 32 9.39 -2.96 -9.90
N PRO A 33 8.75 -4.16 -9.94
CA PRO A 33 8.42 -4.92 -8.72
C PRO A 33 9.61 -5.59 -8.04
N ASN A 34 10.79 -5.56 -8.67
CA ASN A 34 12.00 -6.20 -8.16
C ASN A 34 13.05 -5.20 -7.64
N ASP A 35 12.71 -3.91 -7.57
CA ASP A 35 13.63 -2.91 -7.00
C ASP A 35 13.52 -2.89 -5.45
N PRO A 36 14.54 -3.37 -4.72
CA PRO A 36 14.52 -3.40 -3.25
C PRO A 36 14.39 -1.99 -2.63
N PHE A 37 14.88 -0.95 -3.31
CA PHE A 37 14.86 0.42 -2.79
C PHE A 37 13.42 0.94 -2.64
N TYR A 38 12.51 0.55 -3.54
CA TYR A 38 11.11 0.98 -3.46
C TYR A 38 10.40 0.38 -2.25
N TYR A 39 10.71 -0.87 -1.91
CA TYR A 39 10.18 -1.51 -0.70
C TYR A 39 10.79 -0.92 0.57
N TYR A 40 12.08 -0.56 0.57
CA TYR A 40 12.70 0.19 1.66
C TYR A 40 12.02 1.55 1.88
N LEU A 41 11.78 2.31 0.81
CA LEU A 41 11.11 3.60 0.89
C LEU A 41 9.65 3.46 1.34
N LEU A 42 8.95 2.41 0.87
CA LEU A 42 7.59 2.08 1.31
C LEU A 42 7.55 1.80 2.82
N GLY A 43 8.49 1.00 3.33
CA GLY A 43 8.61 0.73 4.76
C GLY A 43 8.85 2.01 5.55
N THR A 44 9.75 2.88 5.07
CA THR A 44 10.05 4.18 5.69
C THR A 44 8.84 5.10 5.76
N ALA A 45 8.09 5.21 4.66
CA ALA A 45 6.84 5.98 4.59
C ALA A 45 5.77 5.42 5.54
N ARG A 46 5.70 4.09 5.66
CA ARG A 46 4.78 3.41 6.58
C ARG A 46 5.13 3.61 8.04
N ILE A 47 6.41 3.57 8.43
CA ILE A 47 6.85 3.93 9.80
C ILE A 47 6.43 5.37 10.14
N LYS A 48 6.75 6.34 9.26
CA LYS A 48 6.40 7.76 9.49
C LYS A 48 4.91 8.03 9.52
N SER A 49 4.11 7.10 8.99
CA SER A 49 2.66 7.17 9.00
C SER A 49 2.04 6.14 9.96
N ALA A 50 2.81 5.64 10.93
CA ALA A 50 2.37 4.73 12.01
C ALA A 50 1.85 3.34 11.57
N ARG A 51 2.10 2.93 10.33
CA ARG A 51 1.73 1.62 9.77
C ARG A 51 2.83 0.59 10.00
N LEU A 52 3.04 0.20 11.26
CA LEU A 52 4.23 -0.54 11.70
C LEU A 52 4.29 -1.99 11.19
N PHE A 53 3.18 -2.73 11.21
CA PHE A 53 3.13 -4.08 10.65
C PHE A 53 3.35 -4.06 9.14
N LEU A 54 2.67 -3.15 8.45
CA LEU A 54 2.86 -2.96 7.01
C LEU A 54 4.26 -2.47 6.64
N ALA A 55 4.92 -1.71 7.53
CA ALA A 55 6.31 -1.32 7.35
C ALA A 55 7.24 -2.54 7.44
N LYS A 56 7.04 -3.40 8.44
CA LYS A 56 7.79 -4.66 8.56
C LYS A 56 7.61 -5.54 7.31
N GLU A 57 6.39 -5.67 6.79
CA GLU A 57 6.14 -6.40 5.52
C GLU A 57 6.98 -5.83 4.36
N ALA A 58 7.05 -4.51 4.23
CA ALA A 58 7.82 -3.86 3.16
C ALA A 58 9.34 -4.06 3.34
N PHE A 59 9.86 -3.91 4.55
CA PHE A 59 11.29 -4.14 4.82
C PHE A 59 11.69 -5.60 4.66
N LEU A 60 10.81 -6.55 5.02
CA LEU A 60 11.03 -7.96 4.72
C LEU A 60 11.18 -8.19 3.22
N LYS A 61 10.32 -7.57 2.39
CA LYS A 61 10.43 -7.69 0.93
C LYS A 61 11.70 -7.03 0.38
N ALA A 62 12.11 -5.88 0.91
CA ALA A 62 13.37 -5.24 0.56
C ALA A 62 14.59 -6.13 0.86
N ASN A 63 14.59 -6.79 2.02
CA ASN A 63 15.65 -7.72 2.42
C ASN A 63 15.61 -9.05 1.64
N GLU A 64 14.44 -9.51 1.20
CA GLU A 64 14.31 -10.67 0.30
C GLU A 64 14.95 -10.40 -1.07
N LEU A 65 14.68 -9.21 -1.63
CA LEU A 65 15.19 -8.79 -2.93
C LEU A 65 16.68 -8.44 -2.90
N LEU A 66 17.17 -7.88 -1.79
CA LEU A 66 18.58 -7.57 -1.58
C LEU A 66 19.02 -8.03 -0.18
N PRO A 67 19.35 -9.32 -0.02
CA PRO A 67 19.80 -9.87 1.25
C PRO A 67 21.18 -9.33 1.63
N ARG A 68 21.48 -9.36 2.93
CA ARG A 68 22.76 -8.89 3.50
C ARG A 68 23.09 -7.42 3.17
N ASN A 69 22.06 -6.59 3.01
CA ASN A 69 22.22 -5.15 2.93
C ASN A 69 22.06 -4.53 4.32
N ALA A 70 23.08 -3.78 4.77
CA ALA A 70 23.11 -3.19 6.11
C ALA A 70 21.92 -2.26 6.38
N GLU A 71 21.50 -1.44 5.41
CA GLU A 71 20.37 -0.52 5.58
C GLU A 71 19.01 -1.23 5.64
N ASN A 72 18.80 -2.25 4.79
CA ASN A 72 17.57 -3.05 4.84
C ASN A 72 17.44 -3.78 6.19
N LEU A 73 18.53 -4.37 6.69
CA LEU A 73 18.55 -5.03 7.99
C LEU A 73 18.38 -4.03 9.13
N ARG A 74 18.98 -2.83 9.04
CA ARG A 74 18.77 -1.77 10.03
C ARG A 74 17.31 -1.38 10.13
N ALA A 75 16.68 -1.08 8.98
CA ALA A 75 15.30 -0.65 8.93
C ALA A 75 14.32 -1.76 9.34
N LEU A 76 14.59 -3.01 8.94
CA LEU A 76 13.83 -4.18 9.41
C LEU A 76 13.95 -4.35 10.92
N GLY A 77 15.16 -4.30 11.47
CA GLY A 77 15.43 -4.42 12.90
C GLY A 77 14.71 -3.34 13.71
N TRP A 78 14.76 -2.09 13.24
CA TRP A 78 14.01 -1.00 13.85
C TRP A 78 12.50 -1.23 13.82
N SER A 79 11.96 -1.69 12.69
CA SER A 79 10.52 -1.99 12.58
C SER A 79 10.08 -3.11 13.54
N LYS A 80 10.90 -4.14 13.74
CA LYS A 80 10.67 -5.20 14.73
C LYS A 80 10.68 -4.66 16.16
N ILE A 81 11.65 -3.80 16.50
CA ILE A 81 11.69 -3.13 17.81
C ILE A 81 10.41 -2.32 18.06
N MET A 82 9.92 -1.59 17.06
CA MET A 82 8.67 -0.83 17.16
C MET A 82 7.43 -1.72 17.33
N LEU A 83 7.52 -2.99 16.96
CA LEU A 83 6.47 -4.00 17.14
C LEU A 83 6.62 -4.82 18.43
N ASP A 84 7.57 -4.46 19.30
CA ASP A 84 7.93 -5.18 20.55
C ASP A 84 8.65 -6.54 20.30
N GLU A 85 9.10 -6.80 19.06
CA GLU A 85 9.99 -7.92 18.71
C GLU A 85 11.46 -7.53 18.98
N ILE A 86 11.76 -7.29 20.26
CA ILE A 86 12.97 -6.55 20.67
C ILE A 86 14.25 -7.30 20.38
N GLU A 87 14.35 -8.57 20.76
CA GLU A 87 15.60 -9.32 20.61
C GLU A 87 15.87 -9.69 19.15
N GLU A 88 14.83 -9.99 18.37
CA GLU A 88 14.92 -10.19 16.94
C GLU A 88 15.34 -8.89 16.23
N GLY A 89 14.77 -7.74 16.60
CA GLY A 89 15.17 -6.47 16.02
C GLY A 89 16.59 -6.05 16.40
N ARG A 90 17.00 -6.26 17.66
CA ARG A 90 18.39 -6.04 18.10
C ARG A 90 19.37 -6.98 17.40
N LYS A 91 18.97 -8.22 17.11
CA LYS A 91 19.79 -9.15 16.31
C LYS A 91 20.02 -8.62 14.90
N ASP A 92 18.96 -8.19 14.21
CA ASP A 92 19.07 -7.61 12.86
C ASP A 92 19.95 -6.35 12.86
N LEU A 93 19.86 -5.50 13.89
CA LEU A 93 20.72 -4.31 14.02
C LEU A 93 22.20 -4.68 14.23
N ARG A 94 22.49 -5.71 15.03
CA ARG A 94 23.87 -6.21 15.20
C ARG A 94 24.41 -6.79 13.88
N GLU A 95 23.56 -7.44 13.08
CA GLU A 95 23.94 -7.92 11.76
C GLU A 95 24.16 -6.77 10.76
N ALA A 96 23.33 -5.73 10.79
CA ALA A 96 23.55 -4.51 10.01
C ALA A 96 24.92 -3.87 10.32
N ILE A 97 25.26 -3.79 11.62
CA ILE A 97 26.57 -3.31 12.07
C ILE A 97 27.71 -4.20 11.57
N SER A 98 27.56 -5.52 11.59
CA SER A 98 28.63 -6.42 11.14
C SER A 98 28.87 -6.36 9.63
N LEU A 99 27.86 -5.94 8.85
CA LEU A 99 27.95 -5.73 7.41
C LEU A 99 28.53 -4.36 7.04
N ASP A 100 28.29 -3.34 7.86
CA ASP A 100 28.87 -2.01 7.69
C ASP A 100 29.24 -1.37 9.04
N LEU A 101 30.52 -1.49 9.38
CA LEU A 101 31.09 -0.97 10.63
C LEU A 101 31.10 0.57 10.70
N MET A 102 30.90 1.27 9.58
CA MET A 102 30.86 2.72 9.51
C MET A 102 29.42 3.27 9.59
N ASN A 103 28.39 2.41 9.54
CA ASN A 103 27.00 2.84 9.65
C ASN A 103 26.64 3.21 11.09
N TYR A 104 27.00 4.42 11.50
CA TYR A 104 26.70 4.95 12.84
C TYR A 104 25.21 5.04 13.15
N PHE A 105 24.33 5.04 12.14
CA PHE A 105 22.88 5.00 12.37
C PHE A 105 22.45 3.66 12.98
N ALA A 106 23.03 2.53 12.56
CA ALA A 106 22.70 1.22 13.13
C ALA A 106 23.13 1.11 14.62
N TYR A 107 24.28 1.68 14.97
CA TYR A 107 24.71 1.79 16.38
C TYR A 107 23.74 2.65 17.20
N ALA A 108 23.29 3.77 16.65
CA ALA A 108 22.36 4.67 17.32
C ALA A 108 20.96 4.05 17.48
N ASP A 109 20.45 3.35 16.45
CA ASP A 109 19.17 2.64 16.52
C ASP A 109 19.23 1.51 17.58
N LEU A 110 20.36 0.80 17.65
CA LEU A 110 20.59 -0.22 18.67
C LEU A 110 20.64 0.40 20.07
N ALA A 111 21.34 1.52 20.25
CA ALA A 111 21.34 2.28 21.50
C ALA A 111 19.93 2.70 21.92
N MET A 112 19.15 3.29 21.00
CA MET A 112 17.80 3.74 21.28
C MET A 112 16.85 2.57 21.60
N SER A 113 17.09 1.37 21.06
CA SER A 113 16.37 0.16 21.46
C SER A 113 16.61 -0.21 22.93
N TYR A 114 17.81 0.03 23.46
CA TYR A 114 18.12 -0.20 24.88
C TYR A 114 17.53 0.90 25.76
N PHE A 115 17.64 2.17 25.36
CA PHE A 115 16.99 3.28 26.07
C PHE A 115 15.48 3.12 26.17
N ASN A 116 14.82 2.69 25.09
CA ASN A 116 13.37 2.48 25.05
C ASN A 116 12.90 1.41 26.06
N TYR A 117 13.79 0.50 26.46
CA TYR A 117 13.55 -0.55 27.45
C TYR A 117 14.37 -0.33 28.73
N PHE A 118 14.73 0.92 29.01
CA PHE A 118 15.37 1.36 30.26
C PHE A 118 16.72 0.70 30.56
N ASP A 119 17.36 0.11 29.56
CA ASP A 119 18.70 -0.49 29.64
C ASP A 119 19.76 0.59 29.41
N PHE A 120 19.84 1.54 30.33
CA PHE A 120 20.60 2.78 30.14
C PHE A 120 22.10 2.59 29.97
N LYS A 121 22.66 1.54 30.57
CA LYS A 121 24.10 1.23 30.51
C LYS A 121 24.46 0.75 29.11
N GLU A 122 23.81 -0.32 28.65
CA GLU A 122 23.98 -0.89 27.32
C GLU A 122 23.64 0.14 26.23
N GLY A 123 22.58 0.94 26.43
CA GLY A 123 22.23 2.03 25.54
C GLY A 123 23.36 3.06 25.36
N MET A 124 24.00 3.49 26.45
CA MET A 124 25.14 4.41 26.36
C MET A 124 26.37 3.78 25.70
N ASP A 125 26.65 2.50 25.96
CA ASP A 125 27.78 1.81 25.34
C ASP A 125 27.67 1.81 23.81
N TRP A 126 26.48 1.51 23.29
CA TRP A 126 26.22 1.58 21.85
C TRP A 126 26.20 3.01 21.31
N LEU A 127 25.61 3.95 22.05
CA LEU A 127 25.55 5.35 21.62
C LEU A 127 26.94 6.00 21.55
N ASN A 128 27.83 5.65 22.48
CA ASN A 128 29.22 6.13 22.48
C ASN A 128 29.98 5.66 21.23
N ARG A 129 29.69 4.47 20.71
CA ARG A 129 30.25 3.99 19.44
C ARG A 129 29.74 4.82 18.26
N ALA A 130 28.44 5.13 18.24
CA ALA A 130 27.87 6.01 17.22
C ALA A 130 28.48 7.43 17.27
N ILE A 131 28.68 7.98 18.48
CA ILE A 131 29.34 9.27 18.71
C ILE A 131 30.79 9.25 18.24
N ALA A 132 31.53 8.17 18.49
CA ALA A 132 32.91 8.05 18.05
C ALA A 132 33.04 8.08 16.51
N LEU A 133 32.07 7.50 15.80
CA LEU A 133 32.04 7.50 14.34
C LEU A 133 31.59 8.85 13.76
N SER A 134 30.61 9.52 14.38
CA SER A 134 30.05 10.78 13.86
C SER A 134 29.65 11.77 14.98
N PRO A 135 30.62 12.45 15.63
CA PRO A 135 30.38 13.22 16.85
C PRO A 135 29.63 14.54 16.65
N LYS A 136 29.55 15.04 15.41
CA LYS A 136 28.90 16.32 15.06
C LYS A 136 27.61 16.14 14.27
N ASP A 137 27.23 14.90 13.98
CA ASP A 137 26.01 14.61 13.25
C ASP A 137 24.76 15.01 14.08
N PRO A 138 23.82 15.79 13.51
CA PRO A 138 22.65 16.25 14.25
C PRO A 138 21.76 15.13 14.80
N PHE A 139 21.65 14.00 14.09
CA PHE A 139 20.87 12.84 14.54
C PHE A 139 21.53 12.19 15.77
N ILE A 140 22.85 12.06 15.78
CA ILE A 140 23.60 11.57 16.95
C ILE A 140 23.51 12.53 18.14
N LEU A 141 23.67 13.83 17.91
CA LEU A 141 23.55 14.83 18.97
C LEU A 141 22.14 14.85 19.57
N GLN A 142 21.10 14.66 18.75
CA GLN A 142 19.73 14.53 19.20
C GLN A 142 19.54 13.28 20.08
N ASN A 143 20.03 12.12 19.65
CA ASN A 143 19.92 10.88 20.43
C ASN A 143 20.70 10.97 21.75
N LEU A 144 21.86 11.63 21.77
CA LEU A 144 22.60 11.91 23.01
C LEU A 144 21.81 12.79 23.98
N LYS A 145 21.12 13.81 23.47
CA LYS A 145 20.25 14.65 24.30
C LYS A 145 19.12 13.82 24.91
N ILE A 146 18.41 13.03 24.10
CA ILE A 146 17.33 12.15 24.56
C ILE A 146 17.85 11.16 25.60
N ALA A 147 18.98 10.50 25.35
CA ALA A 147 19.60 9.56 26.27
C ALA A 147 19.89 10.19 27.64
N LYS A 148 20.49 11.39 27.65
CA LYS A 148 20.79 12.12 28.89
C LYS A 148 19.52 12.54 29.64
N GLU A 149 18.50 12.99 28.93
CA GLU A 149 17.21 13.35 29.52
C GLU A 149 16.53 12.14 30.16
N MET A 150 16.53 10.99 29.48
CA MET A 150 16.00 9.74 30.03
C MET A 150 16.80 9.30 31.26
N GLN A 151 18.13 9.26 31.19
CA GLN A 151 18.95 8.90 32.36
C GLN A 151 18.69 9.82 33.56
N LYS A 152 18.54 11.12 33.32
CA LYS A 152 18.18 12.08 34.38
C LYS A 152 16.80 11.81 34.95
N GLN A 153 15.81 11.53 34.09
CA GLN A 153 14.44 11.23 34.51
C GLN A 153 14.37 9.97 35.38
N PHE A 154 15.16 8.95 35.04
CA PHE A 154 15.14 7.64 35.69
C PHE A 154 16.26 7.45 36.73
N SER A 155 17.04 8.49 37.06
CA SER A 155 18.24 8.36 37.91
C SER A 155 17.97 7.89 39.35
N LYS A 156 16.74 8.07 39.84
CA LYS A 156 16.30 7.66 41.18
C LYS A 156 15.48 6.36 41.18
N VAL A 157 15.27 5.76 40.00
CA VAL A 157 14.49 4.53 39.85
C VAL A 157 15.43 3.35 40.04
N SER A 158 15.09 2.46 40.98
CA SER A 158 15.89 1.27 41.25
C SER A 158 15.80 0.26 40.10
N GLU A 159 16.83 -0.58 39.94
CA GLU A 159 16.83 -1.62 38.91
C GLU A 159 15.62 -2.55 39.00
N LYS A 160 15.17 -2.88 40.22
CA LYS A 160 13.96 -3.68 40.44
C LYS A 160 12.69 -3.00 39.89
N GLN A 161 12.62 -1.67 39.96
CA GLN A 161 11.51 -0.91 39.39
C GLN A 161 11.63 -0.82 37.86
N LEU A 162 12.84 -0.60 37.33
CA LEU A 162 13.08 -0.61 35.88
C LEU A 162 12.70 -1.96 35.27
N GLU A 163 13.06 -3.07 35.92
CA GLU A 163 12.67 -4.41 35.49
C GLU A 163 11.15 -4.61 35.47
N LYS A 164 10.44 -4.05 36.45
CA LYS A 164 8.97 -4.03 36.44
C LYS A 164 8.43 -3.21 35.27
N MET A 165 9.01 -2.04 35.02
CA MET A 165 8.63 -1.17 33.91
C MET A 165 8.89 -1.81 32.54
N ARG A 166 9.98 -2.57 32.37
CA ARG A 166 10.25 -3.36 31.15
C ARG A 166 9.12 -4.38 30.91
N LYS A 167 8.74 -5.14 31.94
CA LYS A 167 7.66 -6.14 31.86
C LYS A 167 6.30 -5.51 31.57
N GLU A 168 6.00 -4.39 32.22
CA GLU A 168 4.77 -3.63 31.96
C GLU A 168 4.75 -3.09 30.54
N LYS A 169 5.88 -2.55 30.06
CA LYS A 169 6.02 -2.06 28.68
C LYS A 169 5.83 -3.18 27.66
N SER A 170 6.45 -4.34 27.83
CA SER A 170 6.26 -5.50 26.94
C SER A 170 4.92 -6.23 27.13
N ASN A 171 3.98 -5.67 27.91
CA ASN A 171 2.65 -6.23 27.98
C ASN A 171 1.95 -6.12 26.60
N PRO A 172 1.45 -7.23 26.01
CA PRO A 172 0.86 -7.19 24.67
C PRO A 172 -0.31 -6.22 24.51
N ASN A 173 -1.13 -6.05 25.56
CA ASN A 173 -2.25 -5.11 25.53
C ASN A 173 -1.75 -3.66 25.56
N MET A 174 -0.71 -3.37 26.34
CA MET A 174 -0.10 -2.04 26.39
C MET A 174 0.56 -1.69 25.05
N GLN A 175 1.28 -2.63 24.45
CA GLN A 175 1.91 -2.45 23.14
C GLN A 175 0.87 -2.26 22.03
N ARG A 176 -0.20 -3.05 22.04
CA ARG A 176 -1.33 -2.86 21.13
C ARG A 176 -1.95 -1.48 21.30
N ALA A 177 -2.25 -1.06 22.53
CA ALA A 177 -2.83 0.25 22.82
C ALA A 177 -1.90 1.40 22.35
N PHE A 178 -0.60 1.27 22.58
CA PHE A 178 0.40 2.22 22.09
C PHE A 178 0.35 2.34 20.55
N ARG A 179 0.40 1.23 19.82
CA ARG A 179 0.34 1.26 18.35
C ARG A 179 -0.96 1.86 17.81
N LEU A 180 -2.10 1.53 18.42
CA LEU A 180 -3.39 2.13 18.07
C LEU A 180 -3.40 3.64 18.34
N SER A 181 -2.79 4.09 19.44
CA SER A 181 -2.66 5.52 19.74
C SER A 181 -1.80 6.26 18.71
N LEU A 182 -0.75 5.63 18.17
CA LEU A 182 0.04 6.22 17.08
C LEU A 182 -0.77 6.38 15.80
N LEU A 183 -1.60 5.39 15.48
CA LEU A 183 -2.51 5.44 14.33
C LEU A 183 -3.55 6.56 14.47
N GLU A 184 -4.17 6.66 15.65
CA GLU A 184 -5.15 7.70 15.96
C GLU A 184 -4.52 9.10 15.95
N GLN A 185 -3.33 9.27 16.54
CA GLN A 185 -2.62 10.54 16.47
C GLN A 185 -2.28 10.95 15.04
N TYR A 186 -1.98 9.99 14.15
CA TYR A 186 -1.74 10.28 12.74
C TYR A 186 -3.04 10.72 12.03
N SER A 187 -4.17 10.03 12.26
CA SER A 187 -5.45 10.36 11.61
C SER A 187 -6.07 11.65 12.12
N ASN A 188 -5.88 12.00 13.40
CA ASN A 188 -6.44 13.23 13.96
C ASN A 188 -5.72 14.50 13.49
N ARG A 189 -4.50 14.38 12.95
CA ARG A 189 -3.74 15.54 12.45
C ARG A 189 -4.25 16.07 11.10
N LYS A 190 -4.96 15.26 10.32
CA LYS A 190 -5.39 15.63 8.96
C LYS A 190 -6.46 14.70 8.39
N ALA A 191 -7.22 15.19 7.42
CA ALA A 191 -8.06 14.33 6.60
C ALA A 191 -7.19 13.30 5.86
N LEU A 192 -7.61 12.03 5.89
CA LEU A 192 -6.93 10.94 5.19
C LEU A 192 -7.45 10.86 3.75
N THR A 193 -6.55 10.55 2.82
CA THR A 193 -6.95 10.04 1.51
C THR A 193 -7.55 8.64 1.62
N ARG A 194 -8.22 8.17 0.56
CA ARG A 194 -8.76 6.81 0.50
C ARG A 194 -7.68 5.75 0.76
N ASP A 195 -6.55 5.84 0.08
CA ASP A 195 -5.46 4.86 0.26
C ASP A 195 -4.87 4.90 1.66
N GLU A 196 -4.75 6.09 2.24
CA GLU A 196 -4.34 6.22 3.63
C GLU A 196 -5.35 5.54 4.56
N ALA A 197 -6.65 5.69 4.32
CA ALA A 197 -7.69 5.05 5.12
C ALA A 197 -7.70 3.51 4.95
N GLU A 198 -7.51 3.01 3.73
CA GLU A 198 -7.41 1.57 3.45
C GLU A 198 -6.17 0.95 4.12
N GLU A 199 -4.99 1.58 4.00
CA GLU A 199 -3.77 1.11 4.68
C GLU A 199 -3.94 1.16 6.20
N MET A 200 -4.61 2.19 6.73
CA MET A 200 -4.89 2.31 8.18
C MET A 200 -5.85 1.23 8.65
N GLN A 201 -6.88 0.90 7.88
CA GLN A 201 -7.78 -0.21 8.19
C GLN A 201 -7.02 -1.55 8.18
N LYS A 202 -6.15 -1.78 7.20
CA LYS A 202 -5.32 -2.99 7.14
C LYS A 202 -4.39 -3.09 8.36
N GLU A 203 -3.72 -1.99 8.73
CA GLU A 203 -2.89 -1.92 9.94
C GLU A 203 -3.70 -2.17 11.23
N SER A 204 -4.93 -1.64 11.31
CA SER A 204 -5.82 -1.84 12.47
C SER A 204 -6.16 -3.31 12.67
N ARG A 205 -6.39 -4.04 11.57
CA ARG A 205 -6.64 -5.49 11.60
C ARG A 205 -5.41 -6.27 12.10
N PHE A 206 -4.19 -5.88 11.70
CA PHE A 206 -2.98 -6.47 12.28
C PHE A 206 -2.85 -6.21 13.78
N ASN A 207 -3.35 -5.06 14.24
CA ASN A 207 -3.48 -4.77 15.67
C ASN A 207 -4.70 -5.44 16.32
N GLY A 208 -5.37 -6.39 15.66
CA GLY A 208 -6.48 -7.16 16.20
C GLY A 208 -7.80 -6.38 16.36
N VAL A 209 -7.91 -5.20 15.74
CA VAL A 209 -9.13 -4.37 15.76
C VAL A 209 -9.87 -4.54 14.43
N SER A 210 -11.13 -4.96 14.49
CA SER A 210 -12.01 -5.09 13.32
C SER A 210 -12.74 -3.80 12.95
N ALA A 211 -12.92 -2.87 13.91
CA ALA A 211 -13.56 -1.57 13.70
C ALA A 211 -12.63 -0.56 13.00
N SER A 212 -13.20 0.35 12.21
CA SER A 212 -12.44 1.42 11.58
C SER A 212 -12.00 2.44 12.64
N ILE A 213 -10.69 2.64 12.78
CA ILE A 213 -10.11 3.82 13.48
C ILE A 213 -10.33 5.10 12.63
N VAL A 214 -10.93 4.94 11.45
CA VAL A 214 -11.28 6.00 10.51
C VAL A 214 -12.59 6.62 11.01
N THR A 215 -12.56 7.93 11.30
CA THR A 215 -13.71 8.68 11.86
C THR A 215 -14.95 8.58 10.97
N ASP A 216 -16.15 8.80 11.52
CA ASP A 216 -17.40 8.77 10.75
C ASP A 216 -17.37 9.69 9.51
N LYS A 217 -16.71 10.86 9.59
CA LYS A 217 -16.51 11.76 8.45
C LYS A 217 -15.61 11.18 7.35
N GLN A 218 -14.62 10.39 7.73
CA GLN A 218 -13.73 9.71 6.78
C GLN A 218 -14.38 8.42 6.24
N GLN A 219 -15.21 7.76 7.05
CA GLN A 219 -16.11 6.68 6.63
C GLN A 219 -17.15 7.20 5.62
N GLU A 220 -17.65 8.43 5.82
CA GLU A 220 -18.51 9.15 4.89
C GLU A 220 -17.80 9.45 3.57
N ALA A 221 -16.54 9.89 3.57
CA ALA A 221 -15.75 10.05 2.34
C ALA A 221 -15.56 8.72 1.58
N LEU A 222 -15.27 7.64 2.31
CA LEU A 222 -15.20 6.28 1.76
C LEU A 222 -16.57 5.80 1.21
N THR A 223 -17.68 6.20 1.82
CA THR A 223 -19.04 5.79 1.40
C THR A 223 -19.66 6.68 0.31
N LEU A 224 -19.29 7.97 0.25
CA LEU A 224 -19.71 8.93 -0.79
C LEU A 224 -19.06 8.60 -2.14
N GLU A 225 -17.81 8.16 -2.19
CA GLU A 225 -17.21 7.62 -3.43
C GLU A 225 -17.75 6.23 -3.78
N ASN A 226 -18.06 5.38 -2.80
CA ASN A 226 -18.77 4.13 -3.06
C ASN A 226 -20.18 4.35 -3.63
N LYS A 227 -20.83 5.50 -3.37
CA LYS A 227 -22.06 5.90 -4.08
C LYS A 227 -21.78 6.23 -5.56
N SER A 228 -20.68 6.91 -5.89
CA SER A 228 -20.26 7.17 -7.28
C SER A 228 -19.93 5.87 -8.03
N ASP A 229 -19.22 4.95 -7.39
CA ASP A 229 -18.89 3.64 -7.97
C ASP A 229 -20.14 2.75 -8.16
N LYS A 230 -21.08 2.78 -7.21
CA LYS A 230 -22.35 2.06 -7.30
C LYS A 230 -23.29 2.68 -8.34
N GLN A 231 -23.20 3.99 -8.57
CA GLN A 231 -23.95 4.69 -9.62
C GLN A 231 -23.38 4.39 -11.01
N LYS A 232 -22.04 4.39 -11.16
CA LYS A 232 -21.37 3.94 -12.39
C LYS A 232 -21.65 2.47 -12.69
N LEU A 233 -21.67 1.60 -11.67
CA LEU A 233 -22.03 0.19 -11.87
C LEU A 233 -23.50 0.03 -12.30
N LYS A 234 -24.42 0.84 -11.76
CA LYS A 234 -25.83 0.85 -12.20
C LYS A 234 -25.97 1.32 -13.64
N GLU A 235 -25.26 2.39 -14.02
CA GLU A 235 -25.24 2.91 -15.39
C GLU A 235 -24.61 1.91 -16.37
N PHE A 236 -23.56 1.20 -15.92
CA PHE A 236 -22.92 0.13 -16.67
C PHE A 236 -23.85 -1.06 -16.93
N ILE A 237 -24.56 -1.54 -15.89
CA ILE A 237 -25.55 -2.61 -16.01
C ILE A 237 -26.72 -2.16 -16.92
N LYS A 238 -27.11 -0.88 -16.83
CA LYS A 238 -28.16 -0.30 -17.68
C LYS A 238 -27.72 -0.29 -19.15
N ARG A 239 -26.54 0.24 -19.48
CA ARG A 239 -26.03 0.27 -20.86
C ARG A 239 -25.85 -1.12 -21.46
N ARG A 240 -25.34 -2.07 -20.67
CA ARG A 240 -25.24 -3.47 -21.11
C ARG A 240 -26.60 -4.07 -21.48
N LYS A 241 -27.65 -3.76 -20.71
CA LYS A 241 -29.01 -4.21 -21.01
C LYS A 241 -29.57 -3.56 -22.28
N GLU A 242 -29.31 -2.27 -22.48
CA GLU A 242 -29.69 -1.55 -23.71
C GLU A 242 -29.02 -2.18 -24.94
N ILE A 243 -27.72 -2.49 -24.88
CA ILE A 243 -27.01 -3.17 -25.98
C ILE A 243 -27.59 -4.58 -26.23
N GLU A 244 -27.96 -5.32 -25.19
CA GLU A 244 -28.61 -6.62 -25.34
C GLU A 244 -29.98 -6.51 -26.02
N GLU A 245 -30.75 -5.47 -25.70
CA GLU A 245 -32.05 -5.17 -26.33
C GLU A 245 -31.87 -4.75 -27.80
N GLU A 246 -30.97 -3.80 -28.09
CA GLU A 246 -30.66 -3.32 -29.44
C GLU A 246 -30.17 -4.46 -30.35
N LEU A 247 -29.25 -5.31 -29.89
CA LEU A 247 -28.81 -6.48 -30.65
C LEU A 247 -29.94 -7.48 -30.89
N GLN A 248 -30.81 -7.70 -29.91
CA GLN A 248 -31.94 -8.62 -30.06
C GLN A 248 -32.97 -8.10 -31.07
N GLU A 249 -33.30 -6.80 -31.01
CA GLU A 249 -34.16 -6.15 -31.99
C GLU A 249 -33.59 -6.28 -33.41
N MET A 250 -32.29 -6.04 -33.58
CA MET A 250 -31.63 -6.21 -34.87
C MET A 250 -31.65 -7.66 -35.38
N LEU A 251 -31.51 -8.65 -34.49
CA LEU A 251 -31.62 -10.05 -34.85
C LEU A 251 -33.06 -10.40 -35.28
N ASP A 252 -34.05 -9.88 -34.58
CA ASP A 252 -35.48 -10.14 -34.81
C ASP A 252 -35.96 -9.49 -36.12
N GLU A 253 -35.64 -8.21 -36.34
CA GLU A 253 -35.95 -7.48 -37.57
C GLU A 253 -35.37 -8.19 -38.80
N ARG A 254 -34.15 -8.71 -38.66
CA ARG A 254 -33.45 -9.40 -39.72
C ARG A 254 -33.86 -10.87 -39.83
N LYS A 255 -34.68 -11.42 -38.93
CA LYS A 255 -34.99 -12.85 -38.85
C LYS A 255 -33.71 -13.70 -38.89
N SER A 256 -32.73 -13.30 -38.07
CA SER A 256 -31.44 -13.99 -37.99
C SER A 256 -31.64 -15.43 -37.53
N LYS A 257 -30.80 -16.33 -38.04
CA LYS A 257 -30.72 -17.71 -37.55
C LYS A 257 -29.89 -17.84 -36.27
N PHE A 258 -29.25 -16.76 -35.86
CA PHE A 258 -28.40 -16.68 -34.68
C PHE A 258 -29.13 -15.94 -33.56
N ASP A 259 -28.85 -16.30 -32.32
CA ASP A 259 -29.40 -15.65 -31.14
C ASP A 259 -28.34 -14.77 -30.45
N LEU A 260 -28.79 -13.95 -29.50
CA LEU A 260 -27.90 -13.09 -28.71
C LEU A 260 -26.83 -13.90 -27.94
N ASN A 261 -27.15 -15.13 -27.52
CA ASN A 261 -26.20 -16.00 -26.83
C ASN A 261 -25.04 -16.43 -27.73
N TYR A 262 -25.29 -16.65 -29.02
CA TYR A 262 -24.26 -16.94 -30.00
C TYR A 262 -23.27 -15.77 -30.13
N ILE A 263 -23.77 -14.54 -30.21
CA ILE A 263 -22.93 -13.33 -30.23
C ILE A 263 -22.10 -13.21 -28.94
N LYS A 264 -22.74 -13.35 -27.77
CA LYS A 264 -22.04 -13.33 -26.47
C LYS A 264 -20.95 -14.40 -26.38
N LYS A 265 -21.15 -15.57 -27.01
CA LYS A 265 -20.18 -16.66 -27.03
C LYS A 265 -18.98 -16.37 -27.94
N ILE A 266 -19.19 -15.71 -29.07
CA ILE A 266 -18.10 -15.24 -29.94
C ILE A 266 -17.23 -14.25 -29.16
N ILE A 267 -17.85 -13.20 -28.61
CA ILE A 267 -17.14 -12.17 -27.83
C ILE A 267 -16.42 -12.79 -26.62
N TYR A 268 -17.09 -13.66 -25.86
CA TYR A 268 -16.46 -14.29 -24.70
C TYR A 268 -15.23 -15.12 -25.06
N ASN A 269 -15.22 -15.79 -26.21
CA ASN A 269 -14.14 -16.68 -26.62
C ASN A 269 -13.23 -16.08 -27.70
N GLU A 270 -13.14 -14.74 -27.79
CA GLU A 270 -12.26 -14.05 -28.75
C GLU A 270 -10.83 -14.62 -28.72
N GLN A 271 -10.23 -14.81 -29.90
CA GLN A 271 -8.85 -15.26 -30.07
C GLN A 271 -8.01 -14.28 -30.90
N ASP A 272 -8.67 -13.45 -31.72
CA ASP A 272 -8.11 -12.49 -32.66
C ASP A 272 -9.16 -11.44 -33.09
N ASP A 273 -8.72 -10.42 -33.83
CA ASP A 273 -9.56 -9.31 -34.32
C ASP A 273 -10.63 -9.77 -35.33
N ASP A 274 -10.49 -10.97 -35.91
CA ASP A 274 -11.46 -11.55 -36.85
C ASP A 274 -12.79 -11.88 -36.17
N CYS A 275 -12.78 -12.08 -34.84
CA CYS A 275 -13.97 -12.36 -34.07
C CYS A 275 -14.96 -11.17 -34.05
N LEU A 276 -14.48 -9.91 -34.14
CA LEU A 276 -15.35 -8.73 -34.24
C LEU A 276 -16.06 -8.70 -35.60
N MET A 277 -15.30 -8.94 -36.67
CA MET A 277 -15.84 -9.01 -38.03
C MET A 277 -16.82 -10.18 -38.21
N GLN A 278 -16.60 -11.30 -37.50
CA GLN A 278 -17.58 -12.39 -37.44
C GLN A 278 -18.91 -11.92 -36.85
N VAL A 279 -18.90 -11.11 -35.77
CA VAL A 279 -20.13 -10.54 -35.21
C VAL A 279 -20.79 -9.56 -36.17
N VAL A 280 -20.02 -8.68 -36.83
CA VAL A 280 -20.55 -7.76 -37.85
C VAL A 280 -21.22 -8.52 -38.99
N SER A 281 -20.62 -9.62 -39.46
CA SER A 281 -21.15 -10.44 -40.55
C SER A 281 -22.49 -11.14 -40.24
N ILE A 282 -22.86 -11.27 -38.95
CA ILE A 282 -24.18 -11.80 -38.56
C ILE A 282 -25.30 -10.84 -39.00
N PHE A 283 -24.99 -9.55 -39.06
CA PHE A 283 -25.94 -8.48 -39.38
C PHE A 283 -25.81 -7.95 -40.81
N ASP A 284 -24.64 -8.12 -41.43
CA ASP A 284 -24.34 -7.64 -42.78
C ASP A 284 -25.02 -8.50 -43.87
N ARG A 285 -25.77 -7.84 -44.76
CA ARG A 285 -26.44 -8.43 -45.94
C ARG A 285 -26.03 -7.76 -47.25
N GLY A 286 -24.99 -6.91 -47.25
CA GLY A 286 -24.59 -6.12 -48.42
C GLY A 286 -25.50 -4.91 -48.68
N GLY A 287 -25.96 -4.24 -47.61
CA GLY A 287 -26.81 -3.04 -47.65
C GLY A 287 -26.03 -1.74 -47.91
N ASP A 288 -26.66 -0.58 -47.68
CA ASP A 288 -26.00 0.72 -47.85
C ASP A 288 -24.96 0.98 -46.73
N ALA A 289 -24.06 1.95 -46.97
CA ALA A 289 -22.97 2.27 -46.03
C ALA A 289 -23.44 2.74 -44.65
N SER A 290 -24.66 3.30 -44.55
CA SER A 290 -25.21 3.81 -43.29
C SER A 290 -25.73 2.69 -42.38
N GLU A 291 -26.18 1.58 -42.96
CA GLU A 291 -26.51 0.37 -42.18
C GLU A 291 -25.27 -0.26 -41.57
N LEU A 292 -24.15 -0.24 -42.29
CA LEU A 292 -22.88 -0.78 -41.80
C LEU A 292 -22.34 0.03 -40.61
N ASP A 293 -22.46 1.35 -40.65
CA ASP A 293 -22.03 2.23 -39.56
C ASP A 293 -22.79 1.94 -38.25
N ASN A 294 -24.12 1.79 -38.32
CA ASN A 294 -24.94 1.45 -37.15
C ASN A 294 -24.60 0.06 -36.58
N ILE A 295 -24.33 -0.93 -37.47
CA ILE A 295 -23.90 -2.27 -37.06
C ILE A 295 -22.53 -2.20 -36.37
N LEU A 296 -21.59 -1.44 -36.91
CA LEU A 296 -20.26 -1.29 -36.32
C LEU A 296 -20.32 -0.62 -34.95
N GLU A 297 -21.17 0.40 -34.78
CA GLU A 297 -21.35 1.09 -33.50
C GLU A 297 -21.83 0.11 -32.41
N ILE A 298 -22.94 -0.61 -32.66
CA ILE A 298 -23.51 -1.49 -31.65
C ILE A 298 -22.64 -2.73 -31.36
N VAL A 299 -21.94 -3.25 -32.38
CA VAL A 299 -21.01 -4.38 -32.21
C VAL A 299 -19.77 -3.94 -31.42
N ASN A 300 -19.26 -2.74 -31.65
CA ASN A 300 -18.17 -2.17 -30.87
C ASN A 300 -18.60 -1.91 -29.40
N ASP A 301 -19.83 -1.46 -29.19
CA ASP A 301 -20.39 -1.33 -27.84
C ASP A 301 -20.53 -2.69 -27.15
N ALA A 302 -21.04 -3.70 -27.85
CA ALA A 302 -21.09 -5.06 -27.33
C ALA A 302 -19.69 -5.59 -26.98
N TRP A 303 -18.69 -5.32 -27.81
CA TRP A 303 -17.29 -5.66 -27.57
C TRP A 303 -16.76 -5.05 -26.27
N ASN A 304 -17.10 -3.78 -26.03
CA ASN A 304 -16.60 -3.04 -24.87
C ASN A 304 -17.36 -3.33 -23.57
N TYR A 305 -18.61 -3.78 -23.64
CA TYR A 305 -19.49 -3.98 -22.48
C TYR A 305 -19.78 -5.45 -22.13
N PHE A 306 -19.46 -6.42 -23.00
CA PHE A 306 -19.64 -7.84 -22.72
C PHE A 306 -18.36 -8.53 -22.19
N PRO A 307 -18.49 -9.60 -21.39
CA PRO A 307 -17.35 -10.28 -20.79
C PRO A 307 -16.47 -11.02 -21.81
N HIS A 308 -15.16 -11.03 -21.54
CA HIS A 308 -14.16 -11.74 -22.34
C HIS A 308 -13.40 -12.75 -21.51
N LYS A 309 -13.11 -13.92 -22.07
CA LYS A 309 -12.33 -14.98 -21.41
C LYS A 309 -10.88 -14.56 -21.17
N CYS A 310 -10.27 -13.86 -22.12
CA CYS A 310 -8.90 -13.34 -22.00
C CYS A 310 -8.76 -12.30 -20.87
N LEU A 311 -9.87 -11.66 -20.48
CA LEU A 311 -9.95 -10.69 -19.38
C LEU A 311 -10.43 -11.31 -18.06
N GLY A 312 -10.48 -12.63 -17.97
CA GLY A 312 -10.93 -13.33 -16.75
C GLY A 312 -12.42 -13.16 -16.48
N GLY A 313 -13.24 -13.01 -17.54
CA GLY A 313 -14.69 -12.83 -17.43
C GLY A 313 -15.13 -11.38 -17.17
N LEU A 314 -14.25 -10.41 -17.42
CA LEU A 314 -14.57 -8.98 -17.39
C LEU A 314 -14.69 -8.43 -18.81
N CYS A 315 -15.37 -7.31 -18.99
CA CYS A 315 -15.32 -6.56 -20.25
C CYS A 315 -14.18 -5.52 -20.28
N PRO A 316 -13.82 -4.98 -21.46
CA PRO A 316 -12.83 -3.91 -21.60
C PRO A 316 -13.14 -2.69 -20.73
N MET A 317 -14.39 -2.24 -20.69
CA MET A 317 -14.79 -1.09 -19.87
C MET A 317 -14.67 -1.36 -18.36
N GLU A 318 -15.02 -2.57 -17.89
CA GLU A 318 -14.81 -2.98 -16.50
C GLU A 318 -13.31 -3.04 -16.15
N LYS A 319 -12.49 -3.49 -17.10
CA LYS A 319 -11.04 -3.50 -16.97
C LYS A 319 -10.47 -2.08 -16.92
N ILE A 320 -10.92 -1.17 -17.80
CA ILE A 320 -10.53 0.25 -17.80
C ILE A 320 -10.95 0.92 -16.48
N VAL A 321 -12.14 0.63 -15.94
CA VAL A 321 -12.57 1.17 -14.64
C VAL A 321 -11.72 0.63 -13.50
N LYS A 322 -11.39 -0.67 -13.49
CA LYS A 322 -10.48 -1.26 -12.50
C LYS A 322 -9.06 -0.70 -12.64
N GLU A 323 -8.56 -0.55 -13.85
CA GLU A 323 -7.26 0.03 -14.16
C GLU A 323 -7.20 1.53 -13.85
N ASN A 324 -8.27 2.28 -14.08
CA ASN A 324 -8.38 3.69 -13.70
C ASN A 324 -8.51 3.88 -12.18
N LYS A 325 -9.11 2.93 -11.45
CA LYS A 325 -8.97 2.86 -9.98
C LYS A 325 -7.52 2.57 -9.58
N HIS A 326 -6.77 1.81 -10.38
CA HIS A 326 -5.35 1.56 -10.15
C HIS A 326 -4.41 2.65 -10.68
N ARG A 327 -4.90 3.64 -11.46
CA ARG A 327 -4.18 4.81 -12.02
C ARG A 327 -4.55 6.15 -11.37
N ARG A 328 -5.68 6.25 -10.66
CA ARG A 328 -6.05 7.41 -9.79
C ARG A 328 -5.65 7.19 -8.32
N ILE A 329 -4.87 6.15 -8.05
CA ILE A 329 -4.30 5.76 -6.75
C ILE A 329 -2.80 5.64 -6.90
#